data_AF-A0A9D2ANG7-F1
#
_entry.id   AF-A0A9D2ANG7-F1
#
_cell.length_a   1.000
_cell.length_b   1.000
_cell.length_c   1.000
_cell.angle_alpha   90.00
_cell.angle_beta   90.00
_cell.angle_gamma   90.00
#
_symmetry.space_group_name_H-M   'P 1'
#
loop_
_entity.id
_entity.type
_entity.pdbx_description
1 polymer ?
#
loop_
_entity_poly.entity_id
_entity_poly.type
_entity_poly.pdbx_seq_one_letter_code
_entity_poly.pdbx_strand_id
1 'polypeptide(L)' 'MKRILLMVAYNILFVPYYWCKLCYYASHVEKYTEEERYKLLRFIDNRAIKGGRIHIDVHGQENIPKENGF' A
#
# COMPACT_ATOMS: atom_id res chain seq x y z
N MET A 1 -19.54 -4.77 15.13
CA MET A 1 -18.19 -5.23 15.54
C MET A 1 -17.69 -6.48 14.81
N LYS A 2 -18.53 -7.52 14.58
CA LYS A 2 -18.13 -8.75 13.86
C LYS A 2 -17.43 -8.50 12.51
N ARG A 3 -17.86 -7.47 11.77
CA ARG A 3 -17.28 -7.09 10.46
C ARG A 3 -15.80 -6.65 10.53
N ILE A 4 -15.43 -5.87 11.55
CA ILE A 4 -14.05 -5.42 11.78
C ILE A 4 -13.19 -6.60 12.24
N LEU A 5 -13.72 -7.43 13.13
CA LEU A 5 -13.00 -8.60 13.64
C LEU A 5 -12.67 -9.61 12.52
N LEU A 6 -13.63 -9.86 11.62
CA LEU A 6 -13.41 -10.68 10.42
C LEU A 6 -12.39 -10.05 9.48
N MET A 7 -12.46 -8.73 9.25
CA MET A 7 -11.46 -8.01 8.44
C MET A 7 -10.05 -8.23 8.99
N VAL A 8 -9.83 -8.04 10.30
CA VAL A 8 -8.52 -8.23 10.91
C VAL A 8 -8.08 -9.69 10.80
N ALA A 9 -8.97 -10.65 11.11
CA ALA A 9 -8.66 -12.08 11.02
C ALA A 9 -8.26 -12.52 9.61
N TYR A 10 -8.95 -12.08 8.56
CA TYR A 10 -8.62 -12.42 7.18
C TYR A 10 -7.30 -11.80 6.69
N ASN A 11 -6.87 -10.68 7.29
CA ASN A 11 -5.65 -9.98 6.88
C ASN A 11 -4.46 -10.24 7.81
N ILE A 12 -4.63 -10.98 8.91
CA ILE A 12 -3.62 -11.10 9.98
C ILE A 12 -2.30 -11.74 9.53
N LEU A 13 -2.32 -12.61 8.53
CA LEU A 13 -1.11 -13.23 7.96
C LEU A 13 -0.51 -12.36 6.85
N PHE A 14 -1.35 -11.64 6.11
CA PHE A 14 -0.91 -10.81 5.00
C PHE A 14 -0.22 -9.53 5.46
N VAL A 15 -0.73 -8.89 6.53
CA VAL A 15 -0.17 -7.63 7.04
C VAL A 15 1.29 -7.77 7.48
N PRO A 16 1.68 -8.75 8.33
CA PRO A 16 3.08 -8.93 8.72
C PRO A 16 3.97 -9.28 7.53
N TYR A 17 3.48 -10.10 6.58
CA TYR A 17 4.24 -10.45 5.38
C TYR A 17 4.57 -9.20 4.54
N TYR A 18 3.57 -8.37 4.25
CA TYR A 18 3.79 -7.14 3.48
C TYR A 18 4.63 -6.12 4.23
N TRP A 19 4.51 -6.06 5.56
CA TRP A 19 5.37 -5.22 6.40
C TRP A 19 6.84 -5.64 6.28
N CYS A 20 7.16 -6.92 6.48
CA CYS A 20 8.53 -7.42 6.32
C CYS A 20 9.09 -7.17 4.92
N LYS A 21 8.24 -7.33 3.88
CA LYS A 21 8.62 -7.06 2.49
C LYS A 21 8.90 -5.58 2.24
N LEU A 22 8.07 -4.69 2.79
CA LEU A 22 8.27 -3.24 2.72
C LEU A 22 9.57 -2.82 3.43
N CYS A 23 9.81 -3.33 4.65
CA CYS A 23 11.05 -3.08 5.39
C CYS A 23 12.27 -3.59 4.62
N TYR A 24 12.18 -4.75 3.98
CA TYR A 24 13.28 -5.27 3.15
C TYR A 24 13.61 -4.34 1.97
N TYR A 25 12.59 -3.84 1.26
CA TYR A 25 12.77 -2.90 0.16
C TYR A 25 13.35 -1.56 0.65
N ALA A 26 12.93 -1.09 1.83
CA ALA A 26 13.45 0.12 2.44
C ALA A 26 14.92 -0.03 2.90
N SER A 27 15.34 -1.22 3.36
CA SER A 27 16.73 -1.49 3.72
C SER A 27 17.63 -1.77 2.52
N HIS A 28 17.08 -2.13 1.36
CA HIS A 28 17.84 -2.47 0.14
C HIS A 28 17.54 -1.50 -1.01
N VAL A 29 17.63 -0.21 -0.73
CA VAL A 29 17.29 0.86 -1.68
C VAL A 29 18.12 0.79 -2.96
N GLU A 30 19.39 0.39 -2.86
CA GLU A 30 20.31 0.27 -3.99
C GLU A 30 19.95 -0.87 -4.95
N LYS A 31 19.15 -1.82 -4.48
CA LYS A 31 18.80 -3.04 -5.22
C LYS A 31 17.54 -2.88 -6.07
N TYR A 32 16.75 -1.82 -5.83
CA TYR A 32 15.45 -1.61 -6.44
C TYR A 32 15.35 -0.18 -6.98
N THR A 33 14.92 -0.06 -8.23
CA THR A 33 14.64 1.24 -8.83
C THR A 33 13.52 1.95 -8.08
N GLU A 34 13.45 3.27 -8.22
CA GLU A 34 12.38 4.07 -7.63
C GLU A 34 10.99 3.63 -8.10
N GLU A 35 10.84 3.34 -9.39
CA GLU A 35 9.58 2.82 -9.91
C GLU A 35 9.16 1.51 -9.27
N GLU A 36 10.09 0.57 -9.05
CA GLU A 36 9.79 -0.72 -8.42
C GLU A 36 9.33 -0.53 -6.97
N ARG A 37 9.96 0.40 -6.25
CA ARG A 37 9.56 0.76 -4.87
C ARG A 37 8.15 1.36 -4.85
N TYR A 38 7.84 2.29 -5.76
CA TYR A 38 6.49 2.85 -5.87
C TYR A 38 5.45 1.83 -6.32
N LYS A 39 5.79 0.92 -7.25
CA LYS A 39 4.90 -0.18 -7.66
C LYS A 39 4.59 -1.11 -6.48
N LEU A 40 5.58 -1.46 -5.66
CA LEU A 40 5.36 -2.25 -4.44
C LEU A 40 4.44 -1.52 -3.46
N LEU A 41 4.72 -0.24 -3.19
CA LEU A 41 3.94 0.56 -2.24
C LEU A 41 2.47 0.63 -2.69
N ARG A 42 2.23 0.98 -3.96
CA ARG A 42 0.88 1.04 -4.54
C ARG A 42 0.18 -0.31 -4.52
N PHE A 43 0.92 -1.41 -4.68
CA PHE A 43 0.36 -2.75 -4.58
C PHE A 43 -0.11 -3.08 -3.15
N ILE A 44 0.71 -2.76 -2.14
CA ILE A 44 0.38 -2.98 -0.73
C ILE A 44 -0.84 -2.13 -0.33
N ASP A 45 -0.87 -0.85 -0.72
CA ASP A 45 -1.99 0.06 -0.45
C ASP A 45 -3.30 -0.45 -1.04
N ASN A 46 -3.32 -0.79 -2.33
CA ASN A 46 -4.52 -1.33 -2.98
C ASN A 46 -5.03 -2.60 -2.29
N ARG A 47 -4.13 -3.44 -1.78
CA ARG A 47 -4.49 -4.61 -1.00
C ARG A 47 -5.06 -4.26 0.36
N ALA A 48 -4.51 -3.27 1.05
CA ALA A 48 -5.04 -2.79 2.32
C ALA A 48 -6.45 -2.23 2.17
N ILE A 49 -6.70 -1.45 1.10
CA ILE A 49 -8.01 -0.88 0.77
C ILE A 49 -9.03 -2.00 0.53
N LYS A 50 -8.70 -2.96 -0.35
CA LYS A 50 -9.57 -4.10 -0.66
C LYS A 50 -9.80 -4.99 0.56
N GLY A 51 -8.72 -5.32 1.30
CA GLY A 51 -8.76 -6.13 2.50
C GLY A 51 -9.57 -5.49 3.62
N GLY A 52 -9.53 -4.15 3.70
CA GLY A 52 -10.29 -3.36 4.65
C GLY A 52 -11.72 -3.04 4.26
N ARG A 53 -12.14 -3.44 3.04
CA ARG A 53 -13.45 -3.06 2.47
C ARG A 53 -13.65 -1.54 2.52
N ILE A 54 -12.57 -0.80 2.25
CA ILE A 54 -12.54 0.65 2.27
C ILE A 54 -12.91 1.15 0.87
N HIS A 55 -13.77 2.15 0.81
CA HIS A 55 -14.02 2.91 -0.40
C HIS A 55 -13.35 4.28 -0.25
N ILE A 56 -12.47 4.62 -1.19
CA ILE A 56 -11.79 5.91 -1.22
C ILE A 56 -12.52 6.77 -2.24
N ASP A 57 -13.02 7.91 -1.78
CA ASP A 57 -13.47 8.99 -2.64
C ASP A 57 -12.33 10.00 -2.80
N VAL A 58 -12.04 10.40 -4.03
CA VAL A 58 -10.89 11.24 -4.35
C VAL A 58 -11.40 12.57 -4.92
N HIS A 59 -10.99 13.67 -4.30
CA HIS A 59 -11.32 15.02 -4.71
C HIS A 59 -10.04 15.83 -4.97
N GLY A 60 -10.07 16.74 -5.95
CA GLY A 60 -8.94 17.63 -6.23
C GLY A 60 -7.76 16.97 -6.97
N GLN A 61 -7.97 15.82 -7.61
CA GLN A 61 -6.95 15.10 -8.37
C GLN A 61 -6.39 15.94 -9.54
N GLU A 62 -7.17 16.88 -10.05
CA GLU A 62 -6.79 17.84 -11.07
C GLU A 62 -5.65 18.79 -10.65
N ASN A 63 -5.41 18.95 -9.35
CA ASN A 63 -4.35 19.80 -8.82
C ASN A 63 -3.00 19.08 -8.72
N ILE A 64 -2.94 17.78 -9.00
CA ILE A 64 -1.70 17.00 -8.93
C ILE A 64 -0.85 17.30 -10.18
N PRO A 65 0.41 17.73 -10.03
CA PRO A 65 1.30 17.97 -11.16
C PRO A 65 1.47 16.71 -12.03
N LYS A 66 1.42 16.88 -13.35
CA LYS A 66 1.63 15.79 -14.31
C LYS A 66 3.09 15.36 -14.43
N GLU A 67 4.00 16.28 -14.17
CA GLU A 67 5.44 16.03 -14.12
C GLU A 67 5.83 15.78 -12.67
N ASN A 68 6.66 14.75 -12.44
CA ASN A 68 7.24 14.50 -11.12
C ASN A 68 8.06 15.73 -10.71
N GLY A 69 7.63 16.41 -9.64
CA GLY A 69 8.35 17.52 -9.02
C GLY A 69 9.34 17.09 -7.93
N PHE A 70 9.65 15.79 -7.88
CA PHE A 70 10.60 15.15 -6.98
C PHE A 70 11.65 14.39 -7.81
#